data_AF-A0A3R7WIF7-F1
#
_entry.id   AF-A0A3R7WIF7-F1
#
_cell.length_a   1.000
_cell.length_b   1.000
_cell.length_c   1.000
_cell.angle_alpha   90.00
_cell.angle_beta   90.00
_cell.angle_gamma   90.00
#
_symmetry.space_group_name_H-M   'P 1'
#
loop_
_entity.id
_entity.type
_entity.pdbx_description
1 polymer ?
#
loop_
_entity_poly.entity_id
_entity_poly.type
_entity_poly.pdbx_seq_one_letter_code
_entity_poly.pdbx_strand_id
1 'polypeptide(L)'
;MFEEITKQNWLLYAMQNYDNPTLEKQQEFDDDIKRFKYLKRLFRKYETLGEIKIRLILNHIILLHNVFGAEACMTLLLFKIDKQYWPILKSVCSYLGYLYPHELGEVEDDENITQMLKEL
;
A
#
# COMPACT_ATOMS: atom_id res chain seq x y z
N MET A 1 -6.03 14.75 14.62
CA MET A 1 -5.62 14.52 13.22
C MET A 1 -4.20 15.07 13.11
N PHE A 2 -3.21 14.25 12.78
CA PHE A 2 -1.85 14.77 12.61
C PHE A 2 -1.80 15.63 11.35
N GLU A 3 -1.28 16.85 11.45
CA GLU A 3 -1.17 17.77 10.32
C GLU A 3 -0.19 17.25 9.25
N GLU A 4 0.82 16.47 9.65
CA GLU A 4 1.75 15.77 8.75
C GLU A 4 2.24 14.42 9.34
N ILE A 5 2.29 13.37 8.52
CA ILE A 5 2.98 12.12 8.89
C ILE A 5 4.49 12.28 8.68
N THR A 6 5.25 11.92 9.70
CA THR A 6 6.71 11.89 9.74
C THR A 6 7.22 10.49 10.06
N LYS A 7 8.52 10.25 9.91
CA LYS A 7 9.12 8.95 10.24
C LYS A 7 8.95 8.60 11.71
N GLN A 8 8.88 9.60 12.59
CA GLN A 8 8.77 9.43 14.04
C GLN A 8 7.34 9.07 14.47
N ASN A 9 6.32 9.56 13.75
CA ASN A 9 4.92 9.33 14.11
C ASN A 9 4.22 8.26 13.26
N TRP A 10 4.81 7.79 12.15
CA TRP A 10 4.19 6.82 11.24
C TRP A 10 3.71 5.56 11.95
N LEU A 11 4.53 4.99 12.85
CA LEU A 11 4.15 3.78 13.58
C LEU A 11 3.04 4.03 14.59
N LEU A 12 3.09 5.17 15.30
CA LEU A 12 2.05 5.57 16.24
C LEU A 12 0.71 5.79 15.51
N TYR A 13 0.75 6.46 14.36
CA TYR A 13 -0.41 6.65 13.50
C TYR A 13 -0.97 5.30 13.02
N ALA A 14 -0.10 4.36 12.62
CA ALA A 14 -0.53 3.01 12.25
C ALA A 14 -1.23 2.30 13.42
N MET A 15 -0.62 2.31 14.61
CA MET A 15 -1.21 1.68 15.81
C MET A 15 -2.58 2.25 16.16
N GLN A 16 -2.74 3.58 16.07
CA GLN A 16 -4.00 4.26 16.40
C GLN A 16 -5.14 3.94 15.42
N ASN A 17 -4.81 3.64 14.17
CA ASN A 17 -5.79 3.35 13.11
C ASN A 17 -5.88 1.84 12.80
N TYR A 18 -5.23 0.98 13.60
CA TYR A 18 -5.30 -0.46 13.40
C TYR A 18 -6.55 -1.05 14.05
N ASP A 19 -7.41 -1.62 13.23
CA ASP A 19 -8.59 -2.35 13.66
C ASP A 19 -8.61 -3.78 13.11
N ASN A 20 -8.50 -4.74 14.02
CA ASN A 20 -8.54 -6.15 13.73
C ASN A 20 -9.25 -6.84 14.91
N PRO A 21 -10.35 -7.58 14.68
CA PRO A 21 -11.22 -8.12 15.75
C PRO A 21 -10.65 -9.35 16.47
N THR A 22 -9.40 -9.74 16.24
CA THR A 22 -8.77 -10.94 16.80
C THR A 22 -8.23 -10.77 18.22
N LEU A 23 -7.99 -11.90 18.90
CA LEU A 23 -7.38 -11.94 20.25
C LEU A 23 -5.87 -11.64 20.25
N GLU A 24 -5.20 -11.74 19.10
CA GLU A 24 -3.74 -11.61 18.93
C GLU A 24 -3.33 -10.27 18.29
N LYS A 25 -4.14 -9.22 18.48
CA LYS A 25 -4.05 -7.92 17.79
C LYS A 25 -2.62 -7.33 17.71
N GLN A 26 -1.79 -7.48 18.75
CA GLN A 26 -0.42 -6.96 18.74
C GLN A 26 0.51 -7.74 17.79
N GLN A 27 0.45 -9.07 17.81
CA GLN A 27 1.29 -9.91 16.95
C GLN A 27 0.89 -9.73 15.49
N GLU A 28 -0.41 -9.69 15.21
CA GLU A 28 -0.93 -9.47 13.85
C GLU A 28 -0.57 -8.08 13.33
N PHE A 29 -0.65 -7.06 14.19
CA PHE A 29 -0.18 -5.72 13.86
C PHE A 29 1.29 -5.74 13.41
N ASP A 30 2.17 -6.37 14.19
CA ASP A 30 3.60 -6.43 13.85
C ASP A 30 3.85 -7.17 12.53
N ASP A 31 3.05 -8.19 12.21
CA ASP A 31 3.11 -8.91 10.94
C ASP A 31 2.59 -8.08 9.76
N ASP A 32 1.52 -7.31 9.95
CA ASP A 32 0.97 -6.43 8.93
C ASP A 32 1.88 -5.23 8.65
N ILE A 33 2.54 -4.68 9.67
CA ILE A 33 3.56 -3.64 9.50
C ILE A 33 4.72 -4.12 8.61
N LYS A 34 5.11 -5.40 8.68
CA LYS A 34 6.14 -5.96 7.80
C LYS A 34 5.73 -5.93 6.32
N ARG A 35 4.43 -5.91 6.00
CA ARG A 35 3.92 -5.90 4.61
C ARG A 35 4.31 -4.65 3.85
N PHE A 36 4.36 -3.48 4.51
CA PHE A 36 4.81 -2.26 3.84
C PHE A 36 6.27 -2.38 3.35
N LYS A 37 7.15 -2.95 4.18
CA LYS A 37 8.54 -3.24 3.77
C LYS A 37 8.58 -4.26 2.63
N TYR A 38 7.68 -5.24 2.67
CA TYR A 38 7.62 -6.25 1.62
C TYR A 38 7.11 -5.67 0.28
N LEU A 39 6.06 -4.87 0.28
CA LEU A 39 5.57 -4.15 -0.91
C LEU A 39 6.69 -3.34 -1.57
N LYS A 40 7.43 -2.55 -0.78
CA LYS A 40 8.60 -1.81 -1.27
C LYS A 40 9.65 -2.72 -1.93
N ARG A 41 9.90 -3.91 -1.37
CA ARG A 41 10.82 -4.90 -1.95
C ARG A 41 10.27 -5.48 -3.26
N LEU A 42 8.97 -5.73 -3.36
CA LEU A 42 8.34 -6.23 -4.58
C LEU A 42 8.40 -5.20 -5.71
N PHE A 43 8.11 -3.93 -5.42
CA PHE A 43 8.20 -2.84 -6.40
C PHE A 43 9.64 -2.64 -6.87
N ARG A 44 10.61 -2.65 -5.95
CA ARG A 44 12.03 -2.60 -6.32
C ARG A 44 12.44 -3.78 -7.21
N LYS A 45 11.98 -5.00 -6.90
CA LYS A 45 12.27 -6.18 -7.72
C LYS A 45 11.77 -5.99 -9.15
N TYR A 46 10.54 -5.50 -9.30
CA TYR A 46 9.93 -5.24 -10.60
C TYR A 46 10.75 -4.24 -11.42
N GLU A 47 11.13 -3.09 -10.86
CA GLU A 47 12.01 -2.12 -11.54
C GLU A 47 13.35 -2.74 -11.99
N THR A 48 13.93 -3.63 -11.18
CA THR A 48 15.25 -4.21 -11.48
C THR A 48 15.22 -5.40 -12.45
N LEU A 49 14.16 -6.19 -12.46
CA LEU A 49 14.11 -7.49 -13.15
C LEU A 49 12.94 -7.62 -14.14
N GLY A 50 12.00 -6.68 -14.17
CA GLY A 50 10.76 -6.74 -14.96
C GLY A 50 9.72 -7.75 -14.44
N GLU A 51 10.06 -8.55 -13.42
CA GLU A 51 9.16 -9.55 -12.86
C GLU A 51 8.38 -9.02 -11.66
N ILE A 52 7.06 -9.18 -11.70
CA ILE A 52 6.17 -8.80 -10.59
C ILE A 52 5.25 -9.93 -10.17
N LYS A 53 5.03 -10.06 -8.86
CA LYS A 53 4.05 -10.99 -8.27
C LYS A 53 2.75 -10.24 -8.00
N ILE A 54 2.00 -9.92 -9.07
CA ILE A 54 0.86 -8.99 -8.98
C ILE A 54 -0.23 -9.45 -7.99
N ARG A 55 -0.60 -10.74 -7.99
CA ARG A 55 -1.56 -11.32 -7.03
C ARG A 55 -1.11 -11.16 -5.57
N LEU A 56 0.20 -11.28 -5.30
CA LEU A 56 0.75 -11.11 -3.96
C LEU A 56 0.68 -9.65 -3.49
N ILE A 57 0.90 -8.71 -4.40
CA ILE A 57 0.79 -7.27 -4.13
C ILE A 57 -0.66 -6.91 -3.81
N LEU A 58 -1.61 -7.36 -4.63
CA LEU A 58 -3.04 -7.20 -4.39
C LEU A 58 -3.43 -7.71 -3.01
N ASN A 59 -3.02 -8.94 -2.66
CA ASN A 59 -3.32 -9.52 -1.36
C ASN A 59 -2.78 -8.69 -0.20
N HIS A 60 -1.56 -8.14 -0.32
CA HIS A 60 -1.00 -7.27 0.71
C HIS A 60 -1.78 -5.96 0.83
N ILE A 61 -2.13 -5.30 -0.27
CA ILE A 61 -2.85 -4.02 -0.24
C ILE A 61 -4.29 -4.22 0.27
N ILE A 62 -5.00 -5.26 -0.17
CA ILE A 62 -6.35 -5.58 0.31
C ILE A 62 -6.32 -5.84 1.82
N LEU A 63 -5.37 -6.64 2.31
CA LEU A 63 -5.26 -6.93 3.74
C LEU A 63 -5.00 -5.64 4.54
N LEU A 64 -4.03 -4.83 4.10
CA LEU A 64 -3.75 -3.55 4.75
C LEU A 64 -4.96 -2.62 4.74
N HIS A 65 -5.71 -2.57 3.64
CA HIS A 65 -6.93 -1.77 3.56
C HIS A 65 -7.99 -2.25 4.56
N ASN A 66 -8.14 -3.56 4.75
CA ASN A 66 -9.11 -4.11 5.69
C ASN A 66 -8.80 -3.77 7.15
N VAL A 67 -7.52 -3.79 7.54
CA VAL A 67 -7.12 -3.59 8.94
C VAL A 67 -6.81 -2.13 9.31
N PHE A 68 -6.58 -1.25 8.32
CA PHE A 68 -6.33 0.18 8.56
C PHE A 68 -7.47 1.09 8.07
N GLY A 69 -8.39 0.58 7.24
CA GLY A 69 -9.38 1.41 6.55
C GLY A 69 -8.77 2.23 5.41
N ALA A 70 -9.62 2.83 4.58
CA ALA A 70 -9.20 3.50 3.34
C ALA A 70 -8.20 4.63 3.57
N GLU A 71 -8.55 5.61 4.42
CA GLU A 71 -7.77 6.84 4.63
C GLU A 71 -6.39 6.54 5.26
N ALA A 72 -6.37 5.77 6.35
CA ALA A 72 -5.12 5.46 7.03
C ALA A 72 -4.24 4.51 6.20
N CYS A 73 -4.83 3.53 5.51
CA CYS A 73 -4.07 2.64 4.62
C CYS A 73 -3.33 3.44 3.53
N MET A 74 -4.05 4.33 2.83
CA MET A 74 -3.46 5.15 1.78
C MET A 74 -2.37 6.08 2.32
N THR A 75 -2.62 6.75 3.44
CA THR A 75 -1.63 7.62 4.07
C THR A 75 -0.36 6.85 4.46
N LEU A 76 -0.52 5.67 5.06
CA LEU A 76 0.61 4.81 5.46
C LEU A 76 1.40 4.30 4.25
N LEU A 77 0.72 3.89 3.17
CA LEU A 77 1.32 3.42 1.93
C LEU A 77 2.13 4.54 1.24
N LEU A 78 1.52 5.71 1.02
CA LEU A 78 2.16 6.83 0.35
C LEU A 78 3.40 7.34 1.10
N PHE A 79 3.36 7.32 2.44
CA PHE A 79 4.53 7.67 3.23
C PHE A 79 5.66 6.64 3.12
N LYS A 80 5.32 5.35 3.09
CA LYS A 80 6.31 4.25 3.21
C LYS A 80 6.91 3.83 1.87
N ILE A 81 6.16 3.96 0.79
CA ILE A 81 6.58 3.67 -0.58
C ILE A 81 7.26 4.90 -1.17
N ASP A 82 8.46 4.72 -1.72
CA ASP A 82 9.20 5.83 -2.36
C ASP A 82 8.44 6.32 -3.60
N LYS A 83 8.49 7.64 -3.86
CA LYS A 83 7.75 8.30 -4.96
C LYS A 83 7.96 7.65 -6.33
N GLN A 84 9.16 7.13 -6.61
CA GLN A 84 9.46 6.45 -7.87
C GLN A 84 8.61 5.19 -8.11
N TYR A 85 8.05 4.57 -7.06
CA TYR A 85 7.18 3.40 -7.17
C TYR A 85 5.70 3.76 -7.07
N TRP A 86 5.35 5.05 -7.00
CA TRP A 86 3.96 5.49 -6.98
C TRP A 86 3.17 5.11 -8.25
N PRO A 87 3.73 5.09 -9.47
CA PRO A 87 3.01 4.58 -10.65
C PRO A 87 2.49 3.14 -10.46
N ILE A 88 3.32 2.26 -9.91
CA ILE A 88 2.96 0.86 -9.61
C ILE A 88 1.85 0.83 -8.55
N LEU A 89 2.02 1.58 -7.45
CA LEU A 89 1.04 1.65 -6.36
C LEU A 89 -0.30 2.20 -6.85
N LYS A 90 -0.27 3.29 -7.63
CA LYS A 90 -1.45 3.94 -8.21
C LYS A 90 -2.23 2.95 -9.06
N SER A 91 -1.56 2.26 -9.99
CA SER A 91 -2.19 1.27 -10.87
C SER A 91 -2.96 0.20 -10.08
N VAL A 92 -2.34 -0.30 -9.01
CA VAL A 92 -2.96 -1.32 -8.15
C VAL A 92 -4.14 -0.75 -7.35
N CYS A 93 -3.98 0.42 -6.73
CA CYS A 93 -5.06 1.03 -5.94
C CYS A 93 -6.23 1.51 -6.82
N SER A 94 -5.95 2.01 -8.02
CA SER A 94 -6.95 2.34 -9.05
C SER A 94 -7.77 1.11 -9.42
N TYR A 95 -7.10 -0.02 -9.69
CA TYR A 95 -7.77 -1.29 -10.00
C TYR A 95 -8.66 -1.79 -8.85
N LEU A 96 -8.22 -1.63 -7.60
CA LEU A 96 -9.00 -1.99 -6.41
C LEU A 96 -10.13 -1.00 -6.10
N GLY A 97 -10.19 0.16 -6.77
CA GLY A 97 -11.14 1.23 -6.45
C GLY A 97 -10.86 1.92 -5.11
N TYR A 98 -9.60 1.93 -4.67
CA TYR A 98 -9.16 2.50 -3.39
C TYR A 98 -8.72 3.96 -3.48
N LEU A 99 -8.70 4.55 -4.68
CA LEU A 99 -8.37 5.95 -4.90
C LEU A 99 -9.61 6.77 -5.23
N TYR A 100 -9.72 7.96 -4.65
CA TYR A 100 -10.62 8.99 -5.13
C TYR A 100 -10.11 9.58 -6.46
N PRO A 101 -10.98 10.12 -7.32
CA PRO A 101 -10.60 10.60 -8.66
C PRO A 101 -9.49 11.66 -8.71
N HIS A 102 -9.26 12.39 -7.61
CA HIS A 102 -8.26 13.46 -7.51
C HIS A 102 -6.96 12.99 -6.85
N GLU A 103 -6.96 11.82 -6.21
CA GLU A 103 -5.76 11.30 -5.56
C GLU A 103 -4.75 10.84 -6.60
N LEU A 104 -3.48 11.22 -6.41
CA LEU A 104 -2.39 10.88 -7.33
C LEU A 104 -2.65 11.33 -8.78
N GLY A 105 -3.37 12.44 -8.98
CA GLY A 105 -3.68 12.99 -10.31
C GLY A 105 -2.46 13.33 -11.16
N GLU A 106 -1.32 13.69 -10.53
CA GLU A 106 -0.06 14.02 -11.21
C GLU A 106 0.82 12.78 -11.51
N VAL A 107 0.46 11.61 -10.96
CA VAL A 107 1.24 10.38 -11.14
C VAL A 107 0.62 9.58 -12.28
N GLU A 108 1.37 9.23 -13.30
CA GLU A 108 0.88 8.33 -14.35
C GLU A 108 0.79 6.89 -13.85
N ASP A 109 -0.19 6.13 -14.34
CA ASP A 109 -0.28 4.70 -14.07
C ASP A 109 0.83 3.95 -14.81
N ASP A 110 1.30 2.84 -14.24
CA ASP A 110 2.18 1.91 -14.92
C ASP A 110 1.33 1.06 -15.88
N GLU A 111 1.55 1.25 -17.18
CA GLU A 111 0.79 0.58 -18.23
C GLU A 111 0.92 -0.94 -18.19
N ASN A 112 2.12 -1.46 -17.88
CA ASN A 112 2.37 -2.90 -17.82
C ASN A 112 1.61 -3.51 -16.64
N ILE A 113 1.67 -2.88 -15.47
CA ILE A 113 0.89 -3.30 -14.31
C ILE A 113 -0.61 -3.25 -14.61
N THR A 114 -1.07 -2.17 -15.23
CA THR A 114 -2.47 -2.00 -15.62
C THR A 114 -2.93 -3.10 -16.57
N GLN A 115 -2.08 -3.49 -17.53
CA GLN A 115 -2.38 -4.59 -18.45
C GLN A 115 -2.42 -5.93 -17.73
N MET A 116 -1.44 -6.23 -16.87
CA MET A 116 -1.43 -7.45 -16.06
C MET A 116 -2.66 -7.56 -15.17
N LEU A 117 -3.16 -6.45 -14.63
CA LEU A 117 -4.37 -6.41 -13.80
C LEU A 117 -5.65 -6.67 -14.60
N LYS A 118 -5.73 -6.25 -15.86
CA LYS A 118 -6.87 -6.55 -16.75
C LYS A 118 -6.96 -8.02 -17.15
N GLU A 119 -5.85 -8.74 -17.07
CA GLU A 119 -5.73 -10.16 -17.43
C GLU A 119 -5.97 -11.12 -16.25
N LEU A 120 -6.23 -10.61 -15.04
CA LEU A 120 -6.42 -11.40 -13.82
C LEU A 120 -7.78 -12.08 -13.69
#